data_AF-A0A953MD92-F1
#
_entry.id   AF-A0A953MD92-F1
#
_cell.length_a   1.000
_cell.length_b   1.000
_cell.length_c   1.000
_cell.angle_alpha   90.00
_cell.angle_beta   90.00
_cell.angle_gamma   90.00
#
_symmetry.space_group_name_H-M   'P 1'
#
loop_
_entity.id
_entity.type
_entity.pdbx_description
1 polymer ?
#
loop_
_entity_poly.entity_id
_entity_poly.type
_entity_poly.pdbx_seq_one_letter_code
_entity_poly.pdbx_strand_id
1 'polypeptide(L)'
;MFDNFDLNNIIAGDGILISIVGYLIVFASLLVLSIFISRLKNILTLHQRKKLKASGHRAADYEDLDVSEEINAAIGMALYLHFAEAHDFENTVLTIKRVQKPYSPWSSKLYGLRQYPKNN
;
A
#
# COMPACT_ATOMS: atom_id res chain seq x y z
N MET A 1 -16.04 38.48 14.38
CA MET A 1 -15.25 37.49 15.19
C MET A 1 -13.98 37.05 14.44
N PHE A 2 -13.61 37.70 13.33
CA PHE A 2 -12.34 37.45 12.62
C PHE A 2 -11.57 38.76 12.36
N ASP A 3 -11.82 39.80 13.18
CA ASP A 3 -11.38 41.17 12.89
C ASP A 3 -10.11 41.59 13.65
N ASN A 4 -9.30 40.63 14.10
CA ASN A 4 -8.02 40.93 14.77
C ASN A 4 -6.87 40.07 14.21
N PHE A 5 -6.78 39.92 12.89
CA PHE A 5 -5.52 39.54 12.24
C PHE A 5 -4.70 40.80 11.97
N ASP A 6 -4.13 41.37 13.02
CA ASP A 6 -3.24 42.53 12.92
C ASP A 6 -1.91 42.11 12.27
N LEU A 7 -1.85 42.26 10.94
CA LEU A 7 -0.63 42.07 10.15
C LEU A 7 0.53 42.93 10.69
N ASN A 8 0.21 44.09 11.28
CA ASN A 8 1.19 44.97 11.90
C ASN A 8 1.92 44.34 13.09
N ASN A 9 1.27 43.48 13.89
CA ASN A 9 1.92 42.77 14.99
C ASN A 9 2.75 41.56 14.52
N ILE A 10 2.37 40.96 13.38
CA ILE A 10 3.13 39.88 12.73
C ILE A 10 4.38 40.45 12.04
N ILE A 11 4.27 41.65 11.46
CA ILE A 11 5.37 42.39 10.83
C ILE A 11 6.27 43.07 11.87
N ALA A 12 5.71 43.59 12.97
CA ALA A 12 6.48 44.19 14.07
C ALA A 12 7.08 43.16 15.04
N GLY A 13 6.53 41.95 15.11
CA GLY A 13 7.08 40.84 15.88
C GLY A 13 7.96 39.89 15.04
N ASP A 14 8.54 38.88 15.69
CA ASP A 14 9.42 37.88 15.04
C ASP A 14 8.68 36.86 14.15
N GLY A 15 7.39 37.07 13.86
CA GLY A 15 6.55 36.11 13.13
C GLY A 15 7.06 35.82 11.72
N ILE A 16 7.48 36.86 11.00
CA ILE A 16 8.08 36.72 9.65
C ILE A 16 9.37 35.90 9.72
N LEU A 17 10.20 36.14 10.73
CA LEU A 17 11.47 35.45 10.92
C LEU A 17 11.26 33.96 11.17
N ILE A 18 10.29 33.60 12.02
CA ILE A 18 9.95 32.22 12.33
C ILE A 18 9.45 31.49 11.07
N SER A 19 8.60 32.12 10.25
CA SER A 19 8.13 31.52 9.00
C SER A 19 9.26 31.30 8.00
N ILE A 20 10.15 32.28 7.80
CA ILE A 20 11.30 32.15 6.88
C ILE A 20 12.23 31.02 7.33
N VAL A 21 12.56 30.96 8.63
CA VAL A 21 13.40 29.89 9.18
C VAL A 21 12.72 28.53 9.02
N GLY A 22 11.42 28.44 9.27
CA GLY A 22 10.64 27.22 9.07
C GLY A 22 10.70 26.72 7.62
N TYR A 23 10.46 27.59 6.65
CA TYR A 23 10.56 27.23 5.23
C TYR A 23 11.98 26.77 4.86
N LEU A 24 13.01 27.49 5.31
CA LEU A 24 14.40 27.11 5.04
C LEU A 24 14.74 25.72 5.58
N ILE A 25 14.31 25.38 6.80
CA ILE A 25 14.55 24.06 7.39
C ILE A 25 13.83 22.97 6.58
N VAL A 26 12.59 23.20 6.17
CA VAL A 26 11.83 22.24 5.35
C VAL A 26 12.52 22.00 4.00
N PHE A 27 12.89 23.07 3.30
CA PHE A 27 13.61 22.94 2.03
C PHE A 27 14.97 22.26 2.20
N ALA A 28 15.73 22.59 3.25
CA ALA A 28 17.00 21.93 3.55
C ALA A 28 16.82 20.44 3.84
N SER A 29 15.80 20.07 4.62
CA SER A 29 15.47 18.68 4.94
C SER A 29 15.11 17.87 3.69
N LEU A 30 14.25 18.42 2.83
CA LEU A 30 13.87 17.79 1.56
C LEU A 30 15.07 17.64 0.61
N LEU A 31 15.96 18.63 0.55
CA LEU A 31 17.16 18.58 -0.26
C LEU A 31 18.11 17.47 0.23
N VAL A 32 18.36 17.39 1.54
CA VAL A 32 19.18 16.34 2.14
C VAL A 32 18.59 14.95 1.86
N LEU A 33 17.27 14.79 2.02
CA LEU A 33 16.59 13.53 1.73
C LEU A 33 16.68 13.15 0.25
N SER A 34 16.51 14.12 -0.65
CA SER A 34 16.65 13.91 -2.10
C SER A 34 18.05 13.45 -2.48
N ILE A 35 19.09 14.08 -1.92
CA ILE A 35 20.48 13.65 -2.11
C ILE A 35 20.67 12.24 -1.58
N PHE A 36 20.17 11.94 -0.38
CA PHE A 36 20.29 10.60 0.22
C PHE A 36 19.71 9.52 -0.67
N ILE A 37 18.47 9.69 -1.16
CA ILE A 37 17.80 8.74 -2.08
C ILE A 37 18.62 8.58 -3.37
N SER A 38 19.12 9.69 -3.93
CA SER A 38 19.93 9.67 -5.15
C SER A 38 21.26 8.92 -4.97
N ARG A 39 21.90 9.06 -3.81
CA ARG A 39 23.12 8.32 -3.46
C ARG A 39 22.84 6.83 -3.27
N LEU A 40 21.70 6.45 -2.67
CA LEU A 40 21.29 5.04 -2.54
C LEU A 40 21.15 4.37 -3.91
N LYS A 41 20.50 5.02 -4.89
CA LYS A 41 20.38 4.51 -6.28
C LYS A 41 21.75 4.17 -6.87
N ASN A 42 22.71 5.07 -6.70
CA ASN A 42 24.07 4.89 -7.23
C ASN A 42 24.84 3.76 -6.51
N ILE A 43 24.70 3.63 -5.18
CA ILE A 43 25.34 2.54 -4.42
C ILE A 43 24.74 1.19 -4.82
N LEU A 44 23.42 1.11 -4.94
CA LEU A 44 22.72 -0.12 -5.29
C LEU A 44 23.12 -0.62 -6.68
N THR A 45 23.16 0.26 -7.68
CA THR A 45 23.61 -0.10 -9.03
C THR A 45 25.08 -0.55 -9.06
N LEU A 46 25.95 0.06 -8.26
CA LEU A 46 27.35 -0.39 -8.11
C LEU A 46 27.45 -1.78 -7.46
N HIS A 47 26.66 -2.06 -6.43
CA HIS A 47 26.62 -3.37 -5.78
C HIS A 47 26.09 -4.46 -6.71
N GLN A 48 25.01 -4.18 -7.46
CA GLN A 48 24.49 -5.08 -8.47
C GLN A 48 25.54 -5.38 -9.56
N ARG A 49 26.22 -4.35 -10.06
CA ARG A 49 27.32 -4.51 -11.03
C ARG A 49 28.45 -5.38 -10.50
N LYS A 50 28.86 -5.21 -9.24
CA LYS A 50 29.89 -6.04 -8.61
C LYS A 50 29.47 -7.50 -8.48
N LYS A 51 28.21 -7.75 -8.10
CA LYS A 51 27.66 -9.12 -7.98
C LYS A 51 27.54 -9.80 -9.35
N LEU A 52 27.09 -9.09 -10.37
CA LEU A 52 26.97 -9.58 -11.75
C LEU A 52 28.34 -9.89 -12.38
N LYS A 53 29.35 -9.03 -12.12
CA LYS A 53 30.73 -9.26 -12.58
C LYS A 53 31.37 -10.47 -11.89
N ALA A 54 31.01 -10.74 -10.65
CA ALA A 54 31.48 -11.92 -9.91
C ALA A 54 30.81 -13.22 -10.36
N SER A 55 29.57 -13.17 -10.88
CA SER A 55 28.83 -14.34 -11.37
C SER A 55 29.13 -14.72 -12.82
N GLY A 56 30.20 -14.18 -13.43
CA GLY A 56 30.74 -14.63 -14.72
C GLY A 56 29.85 -14.39 -15.94
N HIS A 57 28.71 -13.71 -15.80
CA HIS A 57 27.91 -13.29 -16.94
C HIS A 57 28.67 -12.16 -17.61
N ARG A 58 29.09 -12.38 -18.86
CA ARG A 58 29.63 -11.33 -19.74
C ARG A 58 28.74 -10.11 -19.55
N ALA A 59 29.37 -8.99 -19.20
CA ALA A 59 28.72 -7.72 -18.98
C ALA A 59 27.66 -7.54 -20.07
N ALA A 60 26.38 -7.61 -19.67
CA ALA A 60 25.33 -7.03 -20.48
C ALA A 60 25.79 -5.60 -20.71
N ASP A 61 26.09 -5.32 -21.97
CA ASP A 61 26.68 -4.07 -22.38
C ASP A 61 25.76 -2.93 -21.93
N TYR A 62 26.31 -1.75 -21.77
CA TYR A 62 25.68 -0.62 -21.08
C TYR A 62 24.29 -0.22 -21.65
N GLU A 63 23.95 -0.68 -22.86
CA GLU A 63 22.63 -0.53 -23.50
C GLU A 63 21.51 -1.39 -22.90
N ASP A 64 21.80 -2.52 -22.25
CA ASP A 64 20.78 -3.49 -21.83
C ASP A 64 20.21 -3.23 -20.42
N LEU A 65 20.72 -2.19 -19.74
CA LEU A 65 20.24 -1.76 -18.42
C LEU A 65 19.41 -0.47 -18.47
N ASP A 66 19.36 0.21 -19.63
CA ASP A 66 18.44 1.31 -19.89
C ASP A 66 17.14 0.74 -20.48
N VAL A 67 16.58 -0.24 -19.77
CA VAL A 67 15.28 -0.80 -20.12
C VAL A 67 14.25 0.28 -19.85
N SER A 68 13.56 0.71 -20.92
CA SER A 68 12.50 1.72 -20.86
C SER A 68 11.54 1.42 -19.70
N GLU A 69 11.12 2.47 -18.99
CA GLU A 69 10.22 2.36 -17.83
C GLU A 69 8.94 1.57 -18.18
N GLU A 70 8.47 1.71 -19.42
CA GLU A 70 7.34 0.97 -19.97
C GLU A 70 7.56 -0.54 -19.99
N ILE A 71 8.76 -0.99 -20.36
CA ILE A 71 9.11 -2.41 -20.43
C ILE A 71 9.19 -2.99 -19.01
N ASN A 72 9.78 -2.25 -18.06
CA ASN A 72 9.80 -2.67 -16.65
C ASN A 72 8.37 -2.77 -16.06
N ALA A 73 7.49 -1.82 -16.40
CA ALA A 73 6.09 -1.87 -16.01
C ALA A 73 5.37 -3.10 -16.64
N ALA A 74 5.61 -3.38 -17.91
CA ALA A 74 5.06 -4.54 -18.61
C ALA A 74 5.57 -5.87 -18.00
N ILE A 75 6.86 -5.97 -17.68
CA ILE A 75 7.45 -7.13 -16.99
C ILE A 75 6.81 -7.30 -15.61
N GLY A 76 6.66 -6.21 -14.84
CA GLY A 76 5.99 -6.22 -13.55
C GLY A 76 4.53 -6.68 -13.65
N MET A 77 3.81 -6.22 -14.66
CA MET A 77 2.43 -6.63 -14.95
C MET A 77 2.35 -8.11 -15.34
N ALA A 78 3.25 -8.59 -16.20
CA ALA A 78 3.31 -9.99 -16.60
C ALA A 78 3.59 -10.92 -15.41
N LEU A 79 4.54 -10.57 -14.55
CA LEU A 79 4.82 -11.31 -13.31
C LEU A 79 3.64 -11.27 -12.35
N TYR A 80 3.00 -10.10 -12.17
CA TYR A 80 1.81 -9.97 -11.35
C TYR A 80 0.69 -10.89 -11.84
N LEU A 81 0.38 -10.88 -13.14
CA LEU A 81 -0.63 -11.75 -13.72
C LEU A 81 -0.27 -13.23 -13.58
N HIS A 82 1.00 -13.59 -13.81
CA HIS A 82 1.47 -14.97 -13.67
C HIS A 82 1.31 -15.51 -12.24
N PHE A 83 1.70 -14.71 -11.23
CA PHE A 83 1.53 -15.11 -9.84
C PHE A 83 0.08 -15.00 -9.36
N ALA A 84 -0.70 -14.06 -9.89
CA ALA A 84 -2.13 -13.96 -9.62
C ALA A 84 -2.89 -15.19 -10.17
N GLU A 85 -2.51 -15.70 -11.34
CA GLU A 85 -3.08 -16.92 -11.93
C GLU A 85 -2.65 -18.20 -11.18
N ALA A 86 -1.49 -18.16 -10.50
CA ALA A 86 -1.02 -19.24 -9.65
C ALA A 86 -1.75 -19.33 -8.30
N HIS A 87 -2.48 -18.28 -7.90
CA HIS A 87 -3.38 -18.30 -6.76
C HIS A 87 -4.82 -18.60 -7.24
N ASP A 88 -5.44 -19.63 -6.66
CA ASP A 88 -6.85 -20.00 -6.79
C ASP A 88 -7.31 -20.76 -8.04
N PHE A 89 -6.70 -21.95 -8.26
CA PHE A 89 -7.56 -23.11 -8.56
C PHE A 89 -8.14 -23.63 -7.25
N GLU A 90 -9.12 -22.91 -6.68
CA GLU A 90 -9.95 -23.48 -5.63
C GLU A 90 -10.65 -24.71 -6.21
N ASN A 91 -10.23 -25.92 -5.80
CA ASN A 91 -11.02 -27.13 -6.02
C ASN A 91 -12.28 -27.01 -5.16
N THR A 92 -13.31 -26.34 -5.66
CA THR A 92 -14.61 -26.21 -4.99
C THR A 92 -15.38 -27.54 -5.08
N VAL A 93 -14.89 -28.58 -4.41
CA VAL A 93 -15.67 -29.79 -4.16
C VAL A 93 -16.63 -29.48 -3.02
N LEU A 94 -17.82 -28.96 -3.35
CA LEU A 94 -18.92 -28.81 -2.41
C LEU A 94 -19.40 -30.19 -1.96
N THR A 95 -18.75 -30.75 -0.93
CA THR A 95 -19.23 -32.00 -0.31
C THR A 95 -20.43 -31.69 0.57
N ILE A 96 -21.62 -31.65 -0.03
CA ILE A 96 -22.88 -31.45 0.69
C ILE A 96 -23.13 -32.70 1.55
N LYS A 97 -22.69 -32.67 2.81
CA LYS A 97 -23.11 -33.64 3.83
C LYS A 97 -24.55 -33.33 4.22
N ARG A 98 -25.51 -34.11 3.70
CA ARG A 98 -26.90 -34.05 4.15
C ARG A 98 -27.01 -34.61 5.57
N VAL A 99 -26.82 -33.74 6.55
CA VAL A 99 -27.15 -34.07 7.94
C VAL A 99 -28.67 -33.99 8.06
N GLN A 100 -29.35 -35.14 8.13
CA GLN A 100 -30.71 -35.16 8.64
C GLN A 100 -30.62 -34.75 10.11
N LYS A 101 -30.96 -33.51 10.44
CA LYS A 101 -31.04 -33.07 11.83
C LYS A 101 -32.33 -33.64 12.41
N PRO A 102 -32.32 -34.65 13.31
CA PRO A 102 -33.51 -34.94 14.09
C PRO A 102 -33.83 -33.68 14.89
N TYR A 103 -35.05 -33.16 14.73
CA TYR A 103 -35.48 -31.98 15.47
C TYR A 103 -35.40 -32.29 16.96
N SER A 104 -34.79 -31.39 17.75
CA SER A 104 -34.87 -31.50 19.21
C SER A 104 -36.16 -30.81 19.67
N PRO A 105 -37.04 -31.50 20.42
CA PRO A 105 -38.28 -30.89 20.91
C PRO A 105 -38.01 -29.73 21.88
N TRP A 106 -36.81 -29.65 22.47
CA TRP A 106 -36.48 -28.66 23.50
C TRP A 106 -36.05 -27.29 22.95
N SER A 107 -35.67 -27.17 21.67
CA SER A 107 -35.31 -25.88 21.04
C SER A 107 -36.14 -25.57 19.79
N SER A 108 -37.30 -26.21 19.64
CA SER A 108 -38.15 -25.94 18.48
C SER A 108 -38.84 -24.58 18.63
N LYS A 109 -38.51 -23.65 17.71
CA LYS A 109 -39.08 -22.30 17.67
C LYS A 109 -40.60 -22.29 17.38
N LEU A 110 -41.17 -23.45 17.05
CA LEU A 110 -42.60 -23.63 16.80
C LEU A 110 -43.44 -23.41 18.06
N TYR A 111 -42.94 -23.83 19.23
CA TYR A 111 -43.63 -23.64 20.51
C TYR A 111 -43.50 -22.22 21.08
N GLY A 112 -42.61 -21.38 20.51
CA GLY A 112 -42.40 -20.00 20.95
C GLY A 112 -43.35 -18.98 20.34
N LEU A 113 -44.21 -19.38 19.39
CA LEU A 113 -45.17 -18.48 18.77
C LEU A 113 -46.44 -18.41 19.62
N ARG A 114 -46.71 -17.24 20.22
CA ARG A 114 -47.94 -16.96 20.98
C ARG A 114 -49.15 -17.08 20.04
N GLN A 115 -50.08 -17.99 20.34
CA GLN A 115 -51.37 -18.01 19.68
C GLN A 115 -52.23 -16.84 20.20
N TYR A 116 -52.86 -16.09 19.31
CA TYR A 116 -53.78 -15.02 19.70
C TYR A 116 -55.09 -15.62 20.22
N PRO A 117 -55.62 -15.13 21.35
CA PRO A 117 -56.88 -15.63 21.90
C PRO A 117 -58.02 -15.31 20.91
N LYS A 118 -58.79 -16.33 20.54
CA LYS A 118 -60.07 -16.14 19.88
C LYS A 118 -61.11 -15.82 20.95
N ASN A 119 -61.67 -14.62 20.90
CA ASN A 119 -62.89 -14.32 21.62
C ASN A 119 -64.07 -14.91 20.82
N ASN A 120 -64.91 -15.68 21.51
CA ASN A 120 -66.23 -16.07 21.01
C ASN A 120 -67.20 -14.89 21.12
#